data_AF-A0A829DAJ1-F1
#
_entry.id   AF-A0A829DAJ1-F1
#
_cell.length_a   1.000
_cell.length_b   1.000
_cell.length_c   1.000
_cell.angle_alpha   90.00
_cell.angle_beta   90.00
_cell.angle_gamma   90.00
#
_symmetry.space_group_name_H-M   'P 1'
#
loop_
_entity.id
_entity.type
_entity.pdbx_description
1 polymer ?
#
loop_
_entity_poly.entity_id
_entity_poly.type
_entity_poly.pdbx_seq_one_letter_code
_entity_poly.pdbx_strand_id
1 'polypeptide(L)'
;MTIKSMDFSNGGVWDFIMHGPDGHDYKNKIQFIDISKPNYIYYKHLGDGEGAKDVDFQSRVMFEQAGEGTNLTVEQVFSSKEELERINKKYGAIEGAKQHIAKFSKYLETLNRS
;
A
#
# COMPACT_ATOMS: atom_id res chain seq x y z
N MET A 1 -5.18 -11.78 -5.28
CA MET A 1 -5.24 -10.49 -6.00
C MET A 1 -5.03 -10.76 -7.48
N THR A 2 -5.73 -10.03 -8.35
CA THR A 2 -5.54 -10.05 -9.80
C THR A 2 -5.04 -8.69 -10.26
N ILE A 3 -3.91 -8.64 -10.97
CA ILE A 3 -3.36 -7.39 -11.53
C ILE A 3 -3.94 -7.19 -12.93
N LYS A 4 -4.54 -6.01 -13.19
CA LYS A 4 -5.03 -5.63 -14.52
C LYS A 4 -3.92 -4.95 -15.33
N SER A 5 -3.26 -3.97 -14.73
CA SER A 5 -2.12 -3.26 -15.33
C SER A 5 -1.29 -2.61 -14.23
N MET A 6 0.02 -2.51 -14.41
CA MET A 6 0.91 -1.78 -13.51
C MET A 6 1.93 -0.99 -14.31
N ASP A 7 1.85 0.34 -14.24
CA ASP A 7 2.89 1.25 -14.68
C ASP A 7 3.59 1.84 -13.45
N PHE A 8 4.78 1.33 -13.15
CA PHE A 8 5.58 1.73 -11.99
C PHE A 8 6.56 2.86 -12.36
N SER A 9 6.01 4.04 -12.62
CA SER A 9 6.74 5.26 -12.98
C SER A 9 6.05 6.50 -12.39
N ASN A 10 6.69 7.67 -12.44
CA ASN A 10 6.08 8.92 -11.98
C ASN A 10 4.85 9.27 -12.85
N GLY A 11 3.68 9.36 -12.22
CA GLY A 11 2.39 9.52 -12.89
C GLY A 11 1.72 8.20 -13.32
N GLY A 12 2.43 7.07 -13.21
CA GLY A 12 1.95 5.75 -13.57
C GLY A 12 0.81 5.25 -12.68
N VAL A 13 0.02 4.31 -13.20
CA VAL A 13 -1.17 3.76 -12.51
C VAL A 13 -1.04 2.26 -12.34
N TRP A 14 -1.42 1.78 -11.16
CA TRP A 14 -1.63 0.38 -10.86
C TRP A 14 -3.11 0.09 -10.65
N ASP A 15 -3.67 -0.78 -11.48
CA ASP A 15 -5.06 -1.23 -11.45
C ASP A 15 -5.11 -2.73 -11.09
N PHE A 16 -5.85 -3.07 -10.04
CA PHE A 16 -5.91 -4.43 -9.52
C PHE A 16 -7.23 -4.72 -8.80
N ILE A 17 -7.51 -6.01 -8.64
CA ILE A 17 -8.67 -6.51 -7.90
C ILE A 17 -8.18 -7.34 -6.70
N MET A 18 -8.64 -6.96 -5.52
CA MET A 18 -8.46 -7.73 -4.29
C MET A 18 -9.67 -8.64 -4.11
N HIS A 19 -9.43 -9.95 -4.11
CA HIS A 19 -10.47 -10.95 -3.85
C HIS A 19 -10.59 -11.14 -2.34
N GLY A 20 -11.70 -10.69 -1.77
CA GLY A 20 -11.98 -10.84 -0.34
C GLY A 20 -12.33 -12.27 0.03
N PRO A 21 -12.13 -12.67 1.31
CA PRO A 21 -12.53 -13.99 1.79
C PRO A 21 -14.06 -14.18 1.83
N ASP A 22 -14.81 -13.09 1.75
CA ASP A 22 -16.27 -13.02 1.60
C ASP A 22 -16.75 -13.28 0.15
N GLY A 23 -15.82 -13.47 -0.79
CA GLY A 23 -16.12 -13.63 -2.21
C GLY A 23 -16.37 -12.30 -2.93
N HIS A 24 -16.19 -11.16 -2.27
CA HIS A 24 -16.34 -9.86 -2.90
C HIS A 24 -15.05 -9.43 -3.61
N ASP A 25 -15.20 -8.89 -4.82
CA ASP A 25 -14.10 -8.37 -5.63
C ASP A 25 -13.97 -6.87 -5.43
N TYR A 26 -12.97 -6.47 -4.64
CA TYR A 26 -12.66 -5.08 -4.36
C TYR A 26 -11.75 -4.54 -5.46
N LYS A 27 -12.29 -3.71 -6.35
CA LYS A 27 -11.50 -3.00 -7.37
C LYS A 27 -10.66 -1.92 -6.68
N ASN A 28 -9.41 -1.80 -7.10
CA ASN A 28 -8.46 -0.86 -6.52
C ASN A 28 -7.63 -0.19 -7.62
N LYS A 29 -7.41 1.11 -7.46
CA LYS A 29 -6.53 1.89 -8.31
C LYS A 29 -5.55 2.69 -7.46
N ILE A 30 -4.27 2.63 -7.80
CA ILE A 30 -3.20 3.41 -7.19
C ILE A 30 -2.56 4.29 -8.28
N GLN A 31 -2.33 5.57 -7.95
CA GLN A 31 -1.53 6.46 -8.78
C GLN A 31 -0.18 6.71 -8.08
N PHE A 32 0.91 6.39 -8.76
CA PHE A 32 2.26 6.73 -8.31
C PHE A 32 2.53 8.20 -8.60
N ILE A 33 2.70 8.99 -7.55
CA ILE A 33 2.92 10.43 -7.66
C ILE A 33 4.41 10.70 -7.84
N ASP A 34 5.25 10.08 -7.01
CA ASP A 34 6.70 10.24 -7.08
C ASP A 34 7.43 8.96 -6.66
N ILE A 35 8.46 8.60 -7.41
CA ILE A 35 9.32 7.44 -7.22
C ILE A 35 10.76 7.93 -7.42
N SER A 36 11.48 8.03 -6.31
CA SER A 36 12.90 8.38 -6.32
C SER A 36 13.71 7.18 -5.85
N LYS A 37 14.26 6.43 -6.81
CA LYS A 37 15.01 5.20 -6.52
C LYS A 37 16.36 5.53 -5.86
N PRO A 38 16.82 4.75 -4.87
CA PRO A 38 16.13 3.62 -4.21
C PRO A 38 15.32 4.04 -2.95
N ASN A 39 15.16 5.34 -2.70
CA ASN A 39 14.88 5.85 -1.36
C ASN A 39 13.40 6.14 -1.07
N TYR A 40 12.57 6.32 -2.09
CA TYR A 40 11.24 6.90 -1.88
C TYR A 40 10.19 6.46 -2.90
N ILE A 41 8.98 6.19 -2.39
CA ILE A 41 7.77 5.99 -3.19
C ILE A 41 6.64 6.77 -2.52
N TYR A 42 5.95 7.61 -3.28
CA TYR A 42 4.75 8.32 -2.89
C TYR A 42 3.63 7.99 -3.86
N TYR A 43 2.52 7.50 -3.32
CA TYR A 43 1.37 7.13 -4.11
C TYR A 43 0.05 7.52 -3.43
N LYS A 44 -1.00 7.66 -4.24
CA LYS A 44 -2.37 7.84 -3.77
C LYS A 44 -3.19 6.60 -4.10
N HIS A 45 -3.91 6.09 -3.12
CA HIS A 45 -4.92 5.05 -3.31
C HIS A 45 -6.25 5.73 -3.65
N LEU A 46 -6.77 5.46 -4.86
CA LEU A 46 -7.95 6.11 -5.42
C LEU A 46 -9.26 5.33 -5.21
N GLY A 47 -9.22 4.19 -4.51
CA GLY A 47 -10.36 3.28 -4.39
C GLY A 47 -10.75 2.63 -5.73
N ASP A 48 -12.04 2.33 -5.91
CA ASP A 48 -12.62 1.71 -7.10
C ASP A 48 -12.96 2.70 -8.23
N GLY A 49 -12.92 4.01 -7.95
CA GLY A 49 -13.28 5.07 -8.90
C GLY A 49 -14.77 5.20 -9.20
N GLU A 50 -15.64 4.40 -8.59
CA GLU A 50 -17.10 4.33 -8.88
C GLU A 50 -17.96 4.76 -7.68
N GLY A 51 -17.56 5.84 -6.99
CA GLY A 51 -18.47 6.59 -6.12
C GLY A 51 -18.95 5.88 -4.85
N ALA A 52 -18.57 4.62 -4.62
CA ALA A 52 -18.51 4.07 -3.28
C ALA A 52 -17.41 4.83 -2.53
N LYS A 53 -17.66 5.20 -1.27
CA LYS A 53 -16.72 5.94 -0.39
C LYS A 53 -15.55 5.01 0.02
N ASP A 54 -14.81 4.57 -0.96
CA ASP A 54 -13.76 3.59 -0.84
C ASP A 54 -12.44 4.28 -0.54
N VAL A 55 -11.73 3.61 0.36
CA VAL A 55 -10.47 3.96 1.02
C VAL A 55 -9.60 4.91 0.17
N ASP A 56 -9.66 6.21 0.48
CA ASP A 56 -8.75 7.23 -0.06
C ASP A 56 -7.71 7.55 1.01
N PHE A 57 -6.47 7.20 0.73
CA PHE A 57 -5.32 7.65 1.49
C PHE A 57 -4.14 7.85 0.56
N GLN A 58 -3.20 8.64 1.05
CA GLN A 58 -1.89 8.77 0.43
C GLN A 58 -0.89 7.97 1.26
N SER A 59 0.10 7.37 0.62
CA SER A 59 1.15 6.65 1.32
C SER A 59 2.52 7.04 0.82
N ARG A 60 3.42 7.20 1.79
CA ARG A 60 4.84 7.45 1.59
C ARG A 60 5.61 6.27 2.13
N VAL A 61 6.47 5.71 1.29
CA VAL A 61 7.38 4.63 1.62
C VAL A 61 8.78 5.19 1.51
N MET A 62 9.50 5.18 2.62
CA MET A 62 10.85 5.75 2.73
C MET A 62 11.81 4.64 3.13
N PHE A 63 12.94 4.60 2.44
CA PHE A 63 14.04 3.66 2.68
C PHE A 63 15.27 4.46 3.09
N GLU A 64 15.75 4.22 4.29
CA GLU A 64 16.92 4.91 4.85
C GLU A 64 17.99 3.90 5.24
N GLN A 65 19.24 4.19 4.90
CA GLN A 65 20.35 3.32 5.29
C GLN A 65 20.48 3.27 6.81
N ALA A 66 20.59 2.06 7.37
CA ALA A 66 20.72 1.82 8.79
C ALA A 66 21.82 0.77 9.05
N GLY A 67 23.07 1.22 9.11
CA GLY A 67 24.23 0.34 9.21
C GLY A 67 24.33 -0.59 8.00
N GLU A 68 24.30 -1.91 8.26
CA GLU A 68 24.28 -2.95 7.22
C GLU A 68 22.86 -3.22 6.66
N GLY A 69 21.83 -2.57 7.21
CA GLY A 69 20.44 -2.75 6.83
C GLY A 69 19.77 -1.49 6.27
N THR A 70 18.45 -1.54 6.18
CA THR A 70 17.61 -0.44 5.72
C THR A 70 16.42 -0.28 6.67
N ASN A 71 16.22 0.93 7.18
CA ASN A 71 14.98 1.30 7.85
C ASN A 71 13.91 1.55 6.79
N LEU A 72 12.79 0.81 6.91
CA LEU A 72 11.61 1.00 6.09
C LEU A 72 10.54 1.71 6.91
N THR A 73 10.16 2.91 6.47
CA THR A 73 9.04 3.65 7.05
C THR A 73 7.90 3.73 6.03
N VAL A 74 6.71 3.28 6.44
CA VAL A 74 5.48 3.42 5.67
C VAL A 74 4.55 4.36 6.42
N GLU A 75 4.38 5.57 5.88
CA GLU A 75 3.42 6.55 6.37
C GLU A 75 2.15 6.47 5.52
N GLN A 76 0.98 6.43 6.16
CA GLN A 76 -0.32 6.50 5.50
C GLN A 76 -1.10 7.69 6.04
N VAL A 77 -1.45 8.62 5.15
CA VAL A 77 -2.12 9.88 5.46
C VAL A 77 -3.56 9.80 4.97
N PHE A 78 -4.50 9.89 5.91
CA PHE A 78 -5.95 9.91 5.66
C PHE A 78 -6.48 11.34 5.68
N SER A 79 -7.62 11.56 5.04
CA SER A 79 -8.27 12.88 4.95
C SER A 79 -8.75 13.42 6.30
N SER A 80 -9.14 12.54 7.22
CA SER A 80 -9.52 12.89 8.58
C SER A 80 -9.29 11.74 9.56
N LYS A 81 -9.35 12.05 10.86
CA LYS A 81 -9.29 11.06 11.94
C LYS A 81 -10.46 10.08 11.87
N GLU A 82 -11.66 10.58 11.59
CA GLU A 82 -12.88 9.78 11.49
C GLU A 82 -12.77 8.76 10.35
N GLU A 83 -12.11 9.13 9.26
CA GLU A 83 -11.89 8.24 8.13
C GLU A 83 -10.90 7.12 8.47
N LEU A 84 -9.79 7.43 9.15
CA LEU A 84 -8.88 6.42 9.69
C LEU A 84 -9.61 5.47 10.65
N GLU A 85 -10.40 5.99 11.59
CA GLU A 85 -11.15 5.17 12.54
C GLU A 85 -12.19 4.29 11.86
N ARG A 86 -12.91 4.81 10.86
CA ARG A 86 -13.90 4.07 10.06
C ARG A 86 -13.23 2.92 9.31
N ILE A 87 -12.14 3.20 8.60
CA ILE A 87 -11.40 2.22 7.80
C ILE A 87 -10.78 1.17 8.72
N ASN A 88 -10.18 1.57 9.84
CA ASN A 88 -9.62 0.63 10.80
C ASN A 88 -10.69 -0.25 11.45
N LYS A 89 -11.86 0.30 11.81
CA LYS A 89 -12.97 -0.48 12.37
C LYS A 89 -13.56 -1.47 11.35
N LYS A 90 -13.69 -1.06 10.09
CA LYS A 90 -14.32 -1.87 9.04
C LYS A 90 -13.39 -2.94 8.48
N TYR A 91 -12.11 -2.60 8.28
CA TYR A 91 -11.16 -3.44 7.54
C TYR A 91 -9.91 -3.83 8.34
N GLY A 92 -9.74 -3.33 9.57
CA GLY A 92 -8.57 -3.63 10.39
C GLY A 92 -7.27 -3.06 9.81
N ALA A 93 -7.33 -1.94 9.09
CA ALA A 93 -6.21 -1.44 8.28
C ALA A 93 -4.88 -1.27 9.03
N ILE A 94 -4.90 -0.83 10.30
CA ILE A 94 -3.67 -0.67 11.09
C ILE A 94 -3.01 -2.04 11.35
N GLU A 95 -3.80 -3.01 11.75
CA GLU A 95 -3.30 -4.36 12.04
C GLU A 95 -2.89 -5.08 10.74
N GLY A 96 -3.68 -4.92 9.68
CA GLY A 96 -3.33 -5.42 8.34
C GLY A 96 -1.99 -4.86 7.84
N ALA A 97 -1.74 -3.56 8.01
CA ALA A 97 -0.47 -2.93 7.65
C ALA A 97 0.71 -3.54 8.42
N LYS A 98 0.59 -3.73 9.74
CA LYS A 98 1.62 -4.40 10.56
C LYS A 98 1.90 -5.81 10.07
N GLN A 99 0.85 -6.58 9.79
CA GLN A 99 0.98 -7.94 9.28
C GLN A 99 1.65 -7.98 7.90
N HIS A 100 1.36 -7.01 7.02
CA HIS A 100 2.02 -6.90 5.73
C HIS A 100 3.53 -6.65 5.88
N ILE A 101 3.93 -5.71 6.75
CA ILE A 101 5.35 -5.48 7.02
C ILE A 101 6.03 -6.72 7.62
N ALA A 102 5.38 -7.39 8.58
CA ALA A 102 5.92 -8.61 9.16
C ALA A 102 6.09 -9.76 8.13
N LYS A 103 5.14 -9.92 7.21
CA LYS A 103 5.26 -10.86 6.09
C LYS A 103 6.38 -10.48 5.14
N PHE A 104 6.54 -9.18 4.86
CA PHE A 104 7.64 -8.68 4.02
C PHE A 104 8.99 -8.97 4.66
N SER A 105 9.17 -8.72 5.96
CA SER A 105 10.40 -9.08 6.69
C SER A 105 10.72 -10.57 6.56
N LYS A 106 9.72 -11.46 6.76
CA LYS A 106 9.90 -12.91 6.59
C LYS A 106 10.26 -13.29 5.15
N TYR A 107 9.69 -12.62 4.16
CA TYR A 107 10.02 -12.86 2.75
C TYR A 107 11.48 -12.46 2.45
N LEU A 108 11.97 -11.33 2.98
CA LEU A 108 13.37 -10.92 2.82
C LEU A 108 14.37 -11.96 3.39
N GLU A 109 14.02 -12.62 4.49
CA GLU A 109 14.85 -13.72 5.04
C GLU A 109 15.01 -14.89 4.05
N THR A 110 14.03 -15.11 3.17
CA THR A 110 14.13 -16.15 2.12
C THR A 110 15.05 -15.75 0.97
N LEU A 111 15.18 -14.45 0.69
CA LEU A 111 16.08 -13.92 -0.34
C LEU A 111 17.53 -13.87 0.13
N ASN A 112 17.79 -13.70 1.42
CA ASN A 112 19.15 -13.71 1.98
C ASN A 112 19.74 -15.13 2.14
N ARG A 113 18.99 -16.19 1.80
CA ARG A 113 19.44 -17.59 1.84
C ARG A 113 19.85 -18.15 0.47
N SER A 114 19.79 -17.33 -0.58
CA SER A 114 20.28 -17.65 -1.93
C SER A 114 21.60 -16.93 -2.21
#